data_AF-A0A7V2EXN8-F1
#
_entry.id   AF-A0A7V2EXN8-F1
#
_cell.length_a   1.000
_cell.length_b   1.000
_cell.length_c   1.000
_cell.angle_alpha   90.00
_cell.angle_beta   90.00
_cell.angle_gamma   90.00
#
_symmetry.space_group_name_H-M   'P 1'
#
loop_
_entity.id
_entity.type
_entity.pdbx_description
1 polymer ?
#
loop_
_entity_poly.entity_id
_entity_poly.type
_entity_poly.pdbx_seq_one_letter_code
_entity_poly.pdbx_strand_id
1 'polypeptide(L)' 'MAGASGARLRLSHNSFDHALIGVADLDLAADYLKRAEVPFERGTQGLAIDPASACGAVLKLVP' A
#
# COMPACT_ATOMS: atom_id res chain seq x y z
N MET A 1 -47.22 12.27 5.35
CA MET A 1 -46.91 11.08 6.18
C MET A 1 -45.95 10.20 5.39
N ALA A 2 -44.86 9.78 6.06
CA ALA A 2 -43.84 8.75 5.78
C ALA A 2 -43.62 8.23 4.34
N GLY A 3 -42.39 8.01 3.85
CA GLY A 3 -41.14 7.84 4.59
C GLY A 3 -39.92 8.01 3.69
N ALA A 4 -38.90 8.67 4.26
CA ALA A 4 -37.56 8.67 3.72
C ALA A 4 -37.01 7.24 3.79
N SER A 5 -36.80 6.63 2.64
CA SER A 5 -36.01 5.40 2.52
C SER A 5 -34.59 5.74 2.96
N GLY A 6 -34.26 5.36 4.19
CA GLY A 6 -32.93 5.51 4.75
C GLY A 6 -31.94 4.73 3.91
N ALA A 7 -31.20 5.42 3.05
CA ALA A 7 -29.99 4.89 2.44
C ALA A 7 -29.03 4.53 3.58
N ARG A 8 -29.05 3.27 3.99
CA ARG A 8 -28.11 2.72 4.97
C ARG A 8 -26.75 2.66 4.28
N LEU A 9 -26.02 3.76 4.32
CA LEU A 9 -24.59 3.80 4.07
C LEU A 9 -23.94 2.85 5.08
N ARG A 10 -23.72 1.59 4.67
CA ARG A 10 -22.79 0.71 5.36
C ARG A 10 -21.42 1.35 5.18
N LEU A 11 -21.02 2.18 6.14
CA LEU A 11 -19.62 2.56 6.30
C LEU A 11 -18.85 1.25 6.46
N SER A 12 -18.12 0.86 5.43
CA SER A 12 -17.16 -0.23 5.52
C SER A 12 -16.16 0.14 6.60
N HIS A 13 -16.18 -0.64 7.68
CA HIS A 13 -15.23 -0.56 8.77
C HIS A 13 -13.80 -0.46 8.22
N ASN A 14 -13.09 0.62 8.58
CA ASN A 14 -11.66 0.89 8.37
C ASN A 14 -10.89 -0.20 7.60
N SER A 15 -10.80 -0.05 6.28
CA SER A 15 -9.91 -0.88 5.45
C SER A 15 -8.49 -0.33 5.52
N PHE A 16 -7.52 -1.19 5.81
CA PHE A 16 -6.10 -0.85 5.67
C PHE A 16 -5.76 -0.86 4.17
N ASP A 17 -5.53 0.33 3.60
CA ASP A 17 -5.29 0.49 2.16
C ASP A 17 -3.84 0.20 1.80
N HIS A 18 -2.88 0.86 2.46
CA HIS A 18 -1.45 0.64 2.30
C HIS A 18 -0.65 1.16 3.50
N ALA A 19 0.59 0.67 3.66
CA ALA A 19 1.57 1.23 4.58
C ALA A 19 2.65 2.01 3.83
N LEU A 20 3.05 3.15 4.40
CA LEU A 20 4.19 3.93 3.93
C LEU A 20 5.38 3.72 4.88
N ILE A 21 6.55 3.43 4.32
CA ILE A 21 7.80 3.26 5.08
C ILE A 21 8.81 4.26 4.53
N GLY A 22 9.25 5.18 5.39
CA GLY A 22 10.31 6.12 5.06
C GLY A 22 11.68 5.44 4.98
N VAL A 23 12.45 5.70 3.93
CA VAL A 23 13.80 5.18 3.72
C VAL A 23 14.74 6.30 3.27
N ALA A 24 15.93 6.36 3.86
CA ALA A 24 16.88 7.44 3.57
C ALA A 24 17.43 7.39 2.12
N ASP A 25 17.46 6.21 1.51
CA ASP A 25 17.98 5.99 0.16
C ASP A 25 17.14 4.95 -0.57
N LEU A 26 16.38 5.42 -1.57
CA LEU A 26 15.51 4.58 -2.39
C LEU A 26 16.29 3.69 -3.38
N ASP A 27 17.48 4.09 -3.81
CA ASP A 27 18.29 3.29 -4.72
C ASP A 27 18.89 2.10 -3.97
N LEU A 28 19.43 2.36 -2.77
CA LEU A 28 19.90 1.30 -1.88
C LEU A 28 18.77 0.34 -1.50
N ALA A 29 17.58 0.86 -1.16
CA ALA A 29 16.42 0.02 -0.85
C ALA A 29 16.00 -0.86 -2.04
N ALA A 30 16.00 -0.31 -3.27
CA ALA A 30 15.70 -1.08 -4.47
C ALA A 30 16.71 -2.22 -4.69
N ASP A 31 17.99 -1.96 -4.45
CA ASP A 31 19.03 -2.97 -4.61
C ASP A 31 18.92 -4.09 -3.57
N TYR A 32 18.51 -3.78 -2.34
CA TYR A 32 18.17 -4.81 -1.35
C TYR A 32 16.98 -5.66 -1.80
N LEU A 33 15.91 -5.05 -2.31
CA LEU A 33 14.73 -5.78 -2.79
C LEU A 33 15.09 -6.70 -3.97
N LYS A 34 15.91 -6.24 -4.92
CA LYS A 34 16.40 -7.09 -6.02
C LYS A 34 17.20 -8.29 -5.51
N ARG A 35 18.12 -8.08 -4.56
CA ARG A 35 18.95 -9.15 -3.99
C ARG A 35 18.14 -10.17 -3.20
N ALA A 36 17.06 -9.73 -2.58
CA ALA A 36 16.12 -10.58 -1.86
C ALA A 36 15.09 -11.25 -2.78
N GLU A 37 15.18 -11.04 -4.11
CA GLU A 37 14.23 -11.54 -5.10
C GLU A 37 12.78 -11.12 -4.80
N VAL A 38 12.61 -9.94 -4.18
CA VAL A 38 11.30 -9.37 -3.86
C VAL A 38 10.82 -8.54 -5.05
N PRO A 39 9.71 -8.89 -5.70
CA PRO A 39 9.08 -8.06 -6.73
C PRO A 39 8.70 -6.68 -6.21
N PHE A 40 9.08 -5.64 -6.95
CA PHE A 40 8.65 -4.27 -6.68
C PHE A 40 8.52 -3.47 -7.99
N GLU A 41 7.68 -2.43 -7.94
CA GLU A 41 7.54 -1.44 -9.00
C GLU A 41 8.16 -0.12 -8.56
N ARG A 42 8.96 0.50 -9.43
CA ARG A 42 9.53 1.83 -9.18
C ARG A 42 8.61 2.89 -9.78
N GLY A 43 8.04 3.73 -8.91
CA GLY A 43 7.25 4.90 -9.30
C GLY A 43 8.00 6.21 -9.09
N THR A 44 7.38 7.32 -9.46
CA THR A 44 7.94 8.68 -9.28
C THR A 44 8.11 9.10 -7.82
N GLN A 45 7.37 8.46 -6.90
CA GLN A 45 7.32 8.81 -5.49
C GLN A 45 7.93 7.75 -4.56
N GLY A 46 8.51 6.68 -5.09
CA GLY A 46 9.01 5.58 -4.26
C GLY A 46 8.99 4.21 -4.92
N LEU A 47 9.10 3.17 -4.10
CA LEU A 47 9.05 1.76 -4.50
C LEU A 47 7.80 1.11 -3.94
N ALA A 48 6.96 0.52 -4.78
CA ALA A 48 5.80 -0.25 -4.36
C ALA A 48 6.15 -1.74 -4.34
N ILE A 49 5.96 -2.41 -3.22
CA ILE A 49 6.20 -3.85 -3.07
C ILE A 49 4.90 -4.58 -3.35
N ASP A 50 4.98 -5.65 -4.14
CA ASP A 50 3.81 -6.45 -4.49
C ASP A 50 3.19 -7.10 -3.24
N PRO A 51 1.85 -7.04 -3.05
CA PRO A 51 1.18 -7.59 -1.88
C PRO A 51 1.42 -9.09 -1.67
N ALA A 52 1.63 -9.87 -2.73
CA ALA A 52 1.97 -11.29 -2.63
C ALA A 52 3.30 -11.50 -1.89
N SER A 53 4.19 -10.49 -1.94
CA SER A 53 5.48 -10.49 -1.25
C SER A 53 5.42 -9.92 0.17
N ALA A 54 4.27 -9.32 0.54
CA ALA A 54 4.06 -8.59 1.78
C ALA A 54 2.81 -9.07 2.55
N CYS A 55 2.54 -10.39 2.51
CA CYS A 55 1.43 -11.02 3.25
C CYS A 55 0.04 -10.40 2.97
N GLY A 56 -0.18 -9.93 1.74
CA GLY A 56 -1.43 -9.29 1.32
C GLY A 56 -1.53 -7.81 1.67
N ALA A 57 -0.49 -7.20 2.25
CA ALA A 57 -0.43 -5.77 2.50
C ALA A 57 0.22 -5.04 1.33
N VAL A 58 -0.35 -3.90 0.94
CA VAL A 58 0.30 -2.97 0.00
C VAL A 58 1.35 -2.16 0.79
N LEU A 59 2.63 -2.33 0.47
CA LEU A 59 3.72 -1.57 1.10
C LEU A 59 4.37 -0.65 0.07
N LYS A 60 4.63 0.60 0.47
CA LYS A 60 5.36 1.56 -0.36
C LYS A 60 6.49 2.21 0.42
N LEU A 61 7.70 2.11 -0.12
CA LEU A 61 8.90 2.78 0.37
C LEU A 61 8.94 4.19 -0.22
N VAL A 62 9.09 5.21 0.62
CA VAL A 62 9.14 6.63 0.26
C VAL A 62 10.41 7.26 0.84
N PRO A 63 10.97 8.32 0.23
CA PRO A 63 12.15 8.98 0.77
C PRO A 63 11.83 9.74 2.08
#